data_AF-A0A6A1VPL7-F1
#
_entry.id   AF-A0A6A1VPL7-F1
#
_cell.length_a   1.000
_cell.length_b   1.000
_cell.length_c   1.000
_cell.angle_alpha   90.00
_cell.angle_beta   90.00
_cell.angle_gamma   90.00
#
_symmetry.space_group_name_H-M   'P 1'
#
loop_
_entity.id
_entity.type
_entity.pdbx_description
1 polymer ?
#
loop_
_entity_poly.entity_id
_entity_poly.type
_entity_poly.pdbx_seq_one_letter_code
_entity_poly.pdbx_strand_id
1 'polypeptide(L)'
;MEDERSTTTNLSIYRAARTIKRRDNTLYNALRSIYEDSIFVGEISQLWPNLPLLANLRCGLWYSPKFHSTCYFKSTDGHTNNWSFSTSRLNLHVAHLAGQKGGCIIVDSTRRGKRFPDSMSKTIPIWTCVLNRSIGKYWNELHSTVQTDQDSTTSDKYDRSTRQVSVDWDSSLHLPLWVSETEKAVIEDHLEEWTRQLDASGADIASLASFLKKPLRPLWISQKTVIWLNEVPDHDSWDFTPIILVSASSSSALIQHKSVSEFSWNYIPGAGDDEESWARGLSPSLFWNHAYELISSVPDLCNQKVADIVEKDRVYRAQRGQNAPQVTVKAPKLLETSVRILHGELPQLSDISNMEIDKKSCGGDGAISWLGSTNLALGTSQLGTLD
;
A
#
# COMPACT_ATOMS: atom_id res chain seq x y z
N MET A 1 -2.88 10.46 63.34
CA MET A 1 -3.35 11.23 62.17
C MET A 1 -2.11 11.71 61.46
N GLU A 2 -1.76 11.09 60.33
CA GLU A 2 -0.98 11.72 59.25
C GLU A 2 -0.96 10.77 58.04
N ASP A 3 -1.89 11.07 57.13
CA ASP A 3 -1.94 10.88 55.67
C ASP A 3 -1.08 9.80 54.98
N GLU A 4 -1.74 8.71 54.60
CA GLU A 4 -1.46 7.97 53.36
C GLU A 4 -1.83 8.84 52.15
N ARG A 5 -0.83 9.49 51.52
CA ARG A 5 -1.00 10.08 50.18
C ARG A 5 -0.57 9.11 49.09
N SER A 6 -1.56 8.45 48.53
CA SER A 6 -1.60 7.88 47.18
C SER A 6 -0.78 8.70 46.17
N THR A 7 0.36 8.16 45.72
CA THR A 7 1.11 8.67 44.57
C THR A 7 0.45 8.23 43.27
N THR A 8 -0.61 8.91 42.88
CA THR A 8 -1.25 8.75 41.57
C THR A 8 -0.32 9.35 40.52
N THR A 9 0.41 8.50 39.78
CA THR A 9 1.22 8.93 38.64
C THR A 9 0.31 9.58 37.59
N ASN A 10 0.37 10.90 37.48
CA ASN A 10 -0.30 11.69 36.44
C ASN A 10 0.20 11.24 35.06
N LEU A 11 -0.54 10.32 34.41
CA LEU A 11 -0.34 10.02 33.00
C LEU A 11 -0.61 11.29 32.20
N SER A 12 0.44 11.85 31.60
CA SER A 12 0.31 12.92 30.60
C SER A 12 -0.81 12.57 29.62
N ILE A 13 -1.69 13.53 29.33
CA ILE A 13 -2.81 13.38 28.38
C ILE A 13 -2.32 12.77 27.05
N TYR A 14 -1.11 13.10 26.61
CA TYR A 14 -0.46 12.52 25.43
C TYR A 14 -0.08 11.04 25.56
N ARG A 15 0.28 10.58 26.76
CA ARG A 15 0.51 9.15 27.04
C ARG A 15 -0.81 8.41 27.16
N ALA A 16 -1.80 8.98 27.84
CA ALA A 16 -3.14 8.41 27.93
C ALA A 16 -3.80 8.27 26.53
N ALA A 17 -3.76 9.31 25.71
CA ALA A 17 -4.26 9.28 24.33
C ALA A 17 -3.53 8.27 23.44
N ARG A 18 -2.19 8.13 23.60
CA ARG A 18 -1.43 7.07 22.90
C ARG A 18 -1.78 5.67 23.37
N THR A 19 -2.02 5.47 24.66
CA THR A 19 -2.46 4.19 25.21
C THR A 19 -3.84 3.82 24.69
N ILE A 20 -4.78 4.78 24.63
CA ILE A 20 -6.11 4.59 24.03
C ILE A 20 -5.98 4.26 22.54
N LYS A 21 -5.20 5.04 21.78
CA LYS A 21 -4.95 4.79 20.35
C LYS A 21 -4.30 3.42 20.09
N ARG A 22 -3.42 2.94 20.97
CA ARG A 22 -2.85 1.58 20.91
C ARG A 22 -3.85 0.49 21.27
N ARG A 23 -4.77 0.76 22.20
CA ARG A 23 -5.85 -0.17 22.55
C ARG A 23 -6.87 -0.32 21.41
N ASP A 24 -7.08 0.73 20.63
CA ASP A 24 -8.01 0.71 19.50
C ASP A 24 -7.38 0.25 18.18
N ASN A 25 -6.06 0.39 18.01
CA ASN A 25 -5.31 -0.03 16.83
C ASN A 25 -4.66 -1.40 17.02
N THR A 26 -5.49 -2.41 17.29
CA THR A 26 -5.02 -3.79 17.45
C THR A 26 -4.79 -4.45 16.09
N LEU A 27 -3.93 -5.46 16.06
CA LEU A 27 -3.72 -6.31 14.88
C LEU A 27 -5.05 -6.89 14.38
N TYR A 28 -5.90 -7.37 15.29
CA TYR A 28 -7.21 -7.92 14.93
C TYR A 28 -8.09 -6.88 14.24
N ASN A 29 -8.18 -5.66 14.78
CA ASN A 29 -8.98 -4.58 14.19
C ASN A 29 -8.44 -4.20 12.80
N ALA A 30 -7.12 -4.16 12.61
CA ALA A 30 -6.51 -3.89 11.31
C ALA A 30 -6.87 -4.96 10.27
N LEU A 31 -6.70 -6.24 10.60
CA LEU A 31 -7.05 -7.35 9.70
C LEU A 31 -8.54 -7.40 9.37
N ARG A 32 -9.40 -7.18 10.36
CA ARG A 32 -10.87 -7.09 10.14
C ARG A 32 -11.23 -5.93 9.23
N SER A 33 -10.60 -4.77 9.41
CA SER A 33 -10.84 -3.58 8.57
C SER A 33 -10.39 -3.82 7.13
N ILE A 34 -9.21 -4.41 6.94
CA ILE A 34 -8.68 -4.80 5.62
C ILE A 34 -9.65 -5.75 4.91
N TYR A 35 -10.16 -6.75 5.63
CA TYR A 35 -11.09 -7.69 5.05
C TYR A 35 -12.43 -7.04 4.67
N GLU A 36 -13.00 -6.20 5.54
CA GLU A 36 -14.24 -5.47 5.21
C GLU A 36 -14.05 -4.59 3.97
N ASP A 37 -12.95 -3.85 3.90
CA ASP A 37 -12.63 -2.99 2.75
C ASP A 37 -12.35 -3.79 1.47
N SER A 38 -11.81 -5.01 1.59
CA SER A 38 -11.54 -5.87 0.44
C SER A 38 -12.81 -6.33 -0.29
N ILE A 39 -13.93 -6.43 0.43
CA ILE A 39 -15.23 -6.83 -0.16
C ILE A 39 -15.64 -5.77 -1.17
N PHE A 40 -15.54 -4.50 -0.80
CA PHE A 40 -15.78 -3.38 -1.69
C PHE A 40 -14.84 -3.38 -2.90
N VAL A 41 -13.54 -3.64 -2.71
CA VAL A 41 -12.58 -3.76 -3.82
C VAL A 41 -12.97 -4.90 -4.77
N GLY A 42 -13.43 -6.03 -4.23
CA GLY A 42 -13.95 -7.16 -4.99
C GLY A 42 -15.19 -6.81 -5.80
N GLU A 43 -16.16 -6.11 -5.20
CA GLU A 43 -17.37 -5.62 -5.87
C GLU A 43 -17.03 -4.71 -7.05
N ILE A 44 -16.13 -3.73 -6.85
CA ILE A 44 -15.69 -2.83 -7.92
C ILE A 44 -14.97 -3.59 -9.04
N SER A 45 -14.12 -4.55 -8.70
CA SER A 45 -13.43 -5.37 -9.70
C SER A 45 -14.41 -6.22 -10.53
N GLN A 46 -15.57 -6.60 -9.98
CA GLN A 46 -16.60 -7.35 -10.69
C GLN A 46 -17.41 -6.48 -11.66
N LEU A 47 -17.46 -5.16 -11.46
CA LEU A 47 -18.11 -4.24 -12.41
C LEU A 47 -17.35 -4.19 -13.74
N TRP A 48 -16.02 -4.36 -13.72
CA TRP A 48 -15.17 -4.38 -14.91
C TRP A 48 -14.21 -5.58 -14.90
N PRO A 49 -14.69 -6.81 -15.13
CA PRO A 49 -13.89 -8.02 -14.96
C PRO A 49 -12.73 -8.14 -15.96
N ASN A 50 -12.80 -7.42 -17.08
CA ASN A 50 -11.74 -7.39 -18.09
C ASN A 50 -10.60 -6.41 -17.75
N LEU A 51 -10.84 -5.48 -16.81
CA LEU A 51 -9.82 -4.52 -16.41
C LEU A 51 -8.88 -5.14 -15.36
N PRO A 52 -7.55 -5.01 -15.55
CA PRO A 52 -6.58 -5.52 -14.60
C PRO A 52 -6.64 -4.72 -13.30
N LEU A 53 -6.76 -5.43 -12.18
CA LEU A 53 -6.64 -4.92 -10.82
C LEU A 53 -5.18 -4.81 -10.39
N LEU A 54 -4.74 -3.61 -10.01
CA LEU A 54 -3.39 -3.29 -9.58
C LEU A 54 -3.38 -2.78 -8.14
N ALA A 55 -2.36 -3.14 -7.37
CA ALA A 55 -2.11 -2.56 -6.06
C ALA A 55 -1.12 -1.40 -6.16
N ASN A 56 -1.42 -0.24 -5.57
CA ASN A 56 -0.38 0.72 -5.25
C ASN A 56 0.44 0.19 -4.06
N LEU A 57 1.75 0.06 -4.23
CA LEU A 57 2.63 -0.58 -3.26
C LEU A 57 2.58 0.10 -1.90
N ARG A 58 2.86 -0.70 -0.87
CA ARG A 58 2.56 -0.48 0.56
C ARG A 58 1.11 -0.78 0.86
N CYS A 59 0.26 0.22 0.93
CA CYS A 59 -1.08 0.07 1.48
C CYS A 59 -2.01 -0.78 0.60
N GLY A 60 -1.98 -0.58 -0.72
CA GLY A 60 -2.89 -1.23 -1.66
C GLY A 60 -2.81 -2.76 -1.69
N LEU A 61 -1.66 -3.35 -1.35
CA LEU A 61 -1.43 -4.79 -1.39
C LEU A 61 -2.34 -5.60 -0.45
N TRP A 62 -2.87 -4.95 0.59
CA TRP A 62 -3.68 -5.61 1.60
C TRP A 62 -5.11 -5.89 1.15
N TYR A 63 -5.63 -5.17 0.16
CA TYR A 63 -7.08 -5.09 -0.09
C TYR A 63 -7.62 -6.05 -1.16
N SER A 64 -6.82 -7.00 -1.64
CA SER A 64 -7.30 -8.10 -2.48
C SER A 64 -6.39 -9.33 -2.35
N PRO A 65 -6.93 -10.55 -2.39
CA PRO A 65 -6.13 -11.77 -2.42
C PRO A 65 -5.29 -11.91 -3.69
N LYS A 66 -5.67 -11.23 -4.78
CA LYS A 66 -4.98 -11.34 -6.07
C LYS A 66 -4.97 -10.00 -6.80
N PHE A 67 -3.80 -9.65 -7.30
CA PHE A 67 -3.58 -8.53 -8.21
C PHE A 67 -2.95 -9.02 -9.50
N HIS A 68 -3.23 -8.34 -10.60
CA HIS A 68 -2.60 -8.60 -11.91
C HIS A 68 -1.20 -8.01 -11.97
N SER A 69 -0.99 -6.87 -11.32
CA SER A 69 0.31 -6.20 -11.24
C SER A 69 0.34 -5.24 -10.04
N THR A 70 1.46 -4.57 -9.83
CA THR A 70 1.66 -3.56 -8.79
C THR A 70 2.18 -2.27 -9.40
N CYS A 71 1.90 -1.15 -8.77
CA CYS A 71 2.42 0.17 -9.15
C CYS A 71 2.97 0.89 -7.93
N TYR A 72 3.73 1.97 -8.13
CA TYR A 72 4.27 2.75 -7.02
C TYR A 72 4.15 4.25 -7.26
N PHE A 73 2.99 4.78 -6.87
CA PHE A 73 2.70 6.21 -6.84
C PHE A 73 2.80 6.70 -5.39
N LYS A 74 3.80 7.52 -5.09
CA LYS A 74 3.98 8.08 -3.75
C LYS A 74 3.05 9.26 -3.53
N SER A 75 2.34 9.27 -2.40
CA SER A 75 1.51 10.40 -1.97
C SER A 75 2.31 11.69 -1.80
N THR A 76 3.58 11.59 -1.37
CA THR A 76 4.47 12.75 -1.17
C THR A 76 4.70 13.57 -2.42
N ASP A 77 4.62 12.95 -3.59
CA ASP A 77 4.84 13.60 -4.88
C ASP A 77 3.63 14.47 -5.28
N GLY A 78 2.50 14.31 -4.60
CA GLY A 78 1.28 15.09 -4.79
C GLY A 78 0.89 15.89 -3.55
N HIS A 79 1.79 16.13 -2.60
CA HIS A 79 1.47 16.95 -1.42
C HIS A 79 1.30 18.42 -1.82
N THR A 80 0.37 19.11 -1.18
CA THR A 80 0.17 20.54 -1.39
C THR A 80 1.47 21.31 -1.09
N ASN A 81 1.86 22.19 -2.01
CA ASN A 81 3.13 22.94 -2.03
C ASN A 81 4.39 22.08 -2.25
N ASN A 82 4.24 20.80 -2.58
CA ASN A 82 5.36 19.90 -2.90
C ASN A 82 4.93 18.89 -3.98
N TRP A 83 4.58 19.39 -5.16
CA TRP A 83 4.28 18.55 -6.32
C TRP A 83 5.56 18.21 -7.08
N SER A 84 5.71 16.96 -7.48
CA SER A 84 6.86 16.52 -8.24
C SER A 84 6.50 15.39 -9.20
N PHE A 85 7.26 15.30 -10.29
CA PHE A 85 7.20 14.18 -11.22
C PHE A 85 8.47 13.32 -11.07
N SER A 86 8.31 12.03 -10.81
CA SER A 86 9.43 11.13 -10.56
C SER A 86 9.87 10.42 -11.83
N THR A 87 11.05 10.76 -12.35
CA THR A 87 11.68 10.06 -13.48
C THR A 87 12.28 8.70 -13.11
N SER A 88 12.44 8.40 -11.82
CA SER A 88 12.87 7.08 -11.33
C SER A 88 11.71 6.11 -11.10
N ARG A 89 10.48 6.60 -10.97
CA ARG A 89 9.25 5.82 -10.75
C ARG A 89 8.22 6.12 -11.83
N LEU A 90 8.59 5.87 -13.08
CA LEU A 90 7.75 6.23 -14.22
C LEU A 90 6.46 5.40 -14.33
N ASN A 91 6.39 4.21 -13.72
CA ASN A 91 5.21 3.33 -13.79
C ASN A 91 4.72 3.06 -15.24
N LEU A 92 5.61 3.06 -16.25
CA LEU A 92 5.23 2.90 -17.67
C LEU A 92 4.53 1.58 -17.95
N HIS A 93 4.85 0.54 -17.17
CA HIS A 93 4.18 -0.76 -17.26
C HIS A 93 2.68 -0.67 -16.95
N VAL A 94 2.24 0.31 -16.13
CA VAL A 94 0.82 0.58 -15.85
C VAL A 94 0.14 1.14 -17.09
N ALA A 95 0.75 2.13 -17.74
CA ALA A 95 0.23 2.73 -18.97
C ALA A 95 0.16 1.69 -20.11
N HIS A 96 1.20 0.89 -20.26
CA HIS A 96 1.26 -0.21 -21.21
C HIS A 96 0.13 -1.24 -20.96
N LEU A 97 -0.01 -1.71 -19.72
CA LEU A 97 -1.06 -2.66 -19.35
C LEU A 97 -2.46 -2.07 -19.55
N ALA A 98 -2.66 -0.79 -19.21
CA ALA A 98 -3.91 -0.09 -19.42
C ALA A 98 -4.25 0.04 -20.91
N GLY A 99 -3.30 0.44 -21.76
CA GLY A 99 -3.51 0.49 -23.21
C GLY A 99 -3.87 -0.86 -23.82
N GLN A 100 -3.21 -1.94 -23.37
CA GLN A 100 -3.49 -3.30 -23.83
C GLN A 100 -4.85 -3.84 -23.40
N LYS A 101 -5.35 -3.43 -22.23
CA LYS A 101 -6.58 -3.96 -21.63
C LYS A 101 -7.76 -2.99 -21.68
N GLY A 102 -7.61 -1.85 -22.36
CA GLY A 102 -8.64 -0.81 -22.42
C GLY A 102 -8.83 -0.07 -21.10
N GLY A 103 -7.91 -0.17 -20.15
CA GLY A 103 -7.96 0.50 -18.85
C GLY A 103 -7.30 -0.29 -17.73
N CYS A 104 -7.32 0.23 -16.51
CA CYS A 104 -6.96 -0.54 -15.32
C CYS A 104 -7.63 0.02 -14.04
N ILE A 105 -7.62 -0.80 -12.99
CA ILE A 105 -8.10 -0.41 -11.65
C ILE A 105 -6.88 -0.36 -10.71
N ILE A 106 -6.67 0.75 -10.03
CA ILE A 106 -5.59 0.91 -9.04
C ILE A 106 -6.20 1.05 -7.65
N VAL A 107 -5.80 0.16 -6.75
CA VAL A 107 -6.26 0.12 -5.36
C VAL A 107 -5.22 0.73 -4.44
N ASP A 108 -5.67 1.65 -3.60
CA ASP A 108 -4.92 2.25 -2.52
C ASP A 108 -5.90 2.60 -1.40
N SER A 109 -5.41 3.09 -0.27
CA SER A 109 -6.30 3.60 0.76
C SER A 109 -5.70 4.81 1.47
N THR A 110 -6.47 5.42 2.35
CA THR A 110 -5.99 6.51 3.16
C THR A 110 -6.60 6.45 4.56
N ARG A 111 -5.89 7.07 5.50
CA ARG A 111 -6.30 7.15 6.89
C ARG A 111 -7.47 8.09 7.08
N ARG A 112 -8.04 8.04 8.29
CA ARG A 112 -9.16 8.89 8.72
C ARG A 112 -8.95 10.36 8.34
N GLY A 113 -9.99 10.96 7.77
CA GLY A 113 -10.05 12.39 7.44
C GLY A 113 -9.91 12.69 5.95
N LYS A 114 -9.27 11.80 5.17
CA LYS A 114 -9.21 11.92 3.69
C LYS A 114 -10.11 10.88 3.03
N ARG A 115 -10.67 11.23 1.87
CA ARG A 115 -11.43 10.29 1.03
C ARG A 115 -10.52 9.51 0.08
N PHE A 116 -9.50 10.18 -0.43
CA PHE A 116 -8.49 9.62 -1.32
C PHE A 116 -7.11 10.01 -0.83
N PRO A 117 -6.09 9.16 -1.01
CA PRO A 117 -4.71 9.56 -0.81
C PRO A 117 -4.30 10.62 -1.85
N ASP A 118 -3.24 11.38 -1.54
CA ASP A 118 -2.73 12.41 -2.45
C ASP A 118 -2.13 11.78 -3.73
N SER A 119 -1.70 10.51 -3.66
CA SER A 119 -1.30 9.70 -4.82
C SER A 119 -2.42 9.64 -5.87
N MET A 120 -3.66 9.39 -5.43
CA MET A 120 -4.83 9.34 -6.32
C MET A 120 -5.39 10.70 -6.67
N SER A 121 -5.29 11.67 -5.76
CA SER A 121 -5.88 13.00 -6.00
C SER A 121 -5.04 13.86 -6.93
N LYS A 122 -3.71 13.68 -6.94
CA LYS A 122 -2.77 14.57 -7.65
C LYS A 122 -1.65 13.84 -8.38
N THR A 123 -0.95 12.92 -7.73
CA THR A 123 0.22 12.26 -8.36
C THR A 123 -0.14 11.49 -9.64
N ILE A 124 -1.16 10.62 -9.59
CA ILE A 124 -1.60 9.86 -10.76
C ILE A 124 -2.20 10.77 -11.84
N PRO A 125 -3.07 11.76 -11.53
CA PRO A 125 -3.51 12.76 -12.49
C PRO A 125 -2.39 13.52 -13.21
N ILE A 126 -1.38 13.97 -12.46
CA ILE A 126 -0.18 14.61 -13.02
C ILE A 126 0.53 13.63 -13.96
N TRP A 127 0.73 12.39 -13.52
CA TRP A 127 1.36 11.35 -14.31
C TRP A 127 0.61 11.04 -15.62
N THR A 128 -0.72 10.87 -15.59
CA THR A 128 -1.53 10.66 -16.80
C THR A 128 -1.42 11.83 -17.77
N CYS A 129 -1.42 13.06 -17.23
CA CYS A 129 -1.37 14.27 -18.03
C CYS A 129 -0.01 14.47 -18.71
N VAL A 130 1.09 14.21 -17.98
CA VAL A 130 2.46 14.25 -18.51
C VAL A 130 2.67 13.19 -19.59
N LEU A 131 2.18 11.97 -19.39
CA LEU A 131 2.22 10.93 -20.43
C LEU A 131 1.41 11.31 -21.68
N ASN A 132 0.17 11.79 -21.50
CA ASN A 132 -0.65 12.21 -22.63
C ASN A 132 0.02 13.33 -23.42
N ARG A 133 0.62 14.34 -22.76
CA ARG A 133 1.36 15.41 -23.44
C ARG A 133 2.54 14.88 -24.26
N SER A 134 3.36 14.00 -23.67
CA SER A 134 4.53 13.43 -24.34
C SER A 134 4.13 12.57 -25.56
N ILE A 135 3.09 11.74 -25.41
CA ILE A 135 2.54 10.94 -26.53
C ILE A 135 1.94 11.85 -27.61
N GLY A 136 1.21 12.91 -27.23
CA GLY A 136 0.65 13.88 -28.16
C GLY A 136 1.74 14.61 -28.95
N LYS A 137 2.83 15.02 -28.31
CA LYS A 137 4.01 15.59 -28.97
C LYS A 137 4.62 14.60 -29.98
N TYR A 138 4.81 13.34 -29.57
CA TYR A 138 5.33 12.29 -30.44
C TYR A 138 4.51 12.10 -31.72
N TRP A 139 3.16 12.06 -31.62
CA TRP A 139 2.34 11.98 -32.82
C TRP A 139 2.37 13.23 -33.68
N ASN A 140 2.40 14.43 -33.09
CA ASN A 140 2.50 15.67 -33.87
C ASN A 140 3.81 15.73 -34.67
N GLU A 141 4.91 15.27 -34.10
CA GLU A 141 6.22 15.19 -34.77
C GLU A 141 6.22 14.18 -35.92
N LEU A 142 5.60 13.00 -35.72
CA LEU A 142 5.42 12.01 -36.78
C LEU A 142 4.61 12.55 -37.97
N HIS A 143 3.48 13.22 -37.71
CA HIS A 143 2.64 13.77 -38.77
C HIS A 143 3.33 14.93 -39.51
N SER A 144 4.11 15.75 -38.80
CA SER A 144 4.86 16.86 -39.40
C SER A 144 5.94 16.36 -40.37
N THR A 145 6.62 15.26 -40.01
CA THR A 145 7.66 14.63 -40.84
C THR A 145 7.09 14.02 -42.11
N VAL A 146 5.92 13.36 -42.03
CA VAL A 146 5.25 12.75 -43.19
C VAL A 146 4.75 13.80 -44.19
N GLN A 147 4.31 14.98 -43.71
CA GLN A 147 3.86 16.07 -44.59
C GLN A 147 5.03 16.73 -45.35
N THR A 148 6.21 16.82 -44.75
CA THR A 148 7.37 17.45 -45.41
C THR A 148 7.95 16.60 -46.54
N ASP A 149 7.84 15.27 -46.47
CA ASP A 149 8.29 14.37 -47.53
C ASP A 149 7.34 14.33 -48.74
N GLN A 150 6.02 14.54 -48.54
CA GLN A 150 5.03 14.52 -49.63
C GLN A 150 5.02 15.79 -50.50
N ASP A 151 5.45 16.95 -49.96
CA ASP A 151 5.54 18.19 -50.72
C ASP A 151 6.75 18.26 -51.66
N SER A 152 7.62 17.24 -51.66
CA SER A 152 8.79 17.14 -52.53
C SER A 152 8.56 16.37 -53.84
N THR A 153 7.39 15.76 -54.05
CA THR A 153 7.07 15.01 -55.28
C THR A 153 5.86 15.61 -55.98
N THR A 154 6.08 16.10 -57.20
CA THR A 154 5.14 16.85 -58.06
C THR A 154 3.80 16.15 -58.33
N SER A 155 2.73 16.97 -58.29
CA SER A 155 1.45 16.90 -59.01
C SER A 155 0.82 15.51 -59.25
N ASP A 156 -0.29 15.24 -58.57
CA ASP A 156 -1.55 14.97 -59.28
C ASP A 156 -2.78 15.16 -58.38
N LYS A 157 -3.75 15.91 -58.91
CA LYS A 157 -5.04 16.20 -58.30
C LYS A 157 -5.96 14.99 -58.44
N TYR A 158 -6.04 14.08 -57.46
CA TYR A 158 -7.25 13.25 -57.30
C TYR A 158 -7.53 12.91 -55.82
N ASP A 159 -8.79 13.13 -55.48
CA ASP A 159 -9.56 12.69 -54.32
C ASP A 159 -9.27 13.28 -52.92
N ARG A 160 -9.97 14.38 -52.69
CA ARG A 160 -10.24 15.05 -51.41
C ARG A 160 -11.12 14.14 -50.53
N SER A 161 -10.53 13.20 -49.79
CA SER A 161 -11.23 12.57 -48.65
C SER A 161 -10.36 11.96 -47.54
N THR A 162 -9.05 12.18 -47.52
CA THR A 162 -8.24 11.85 -46.33
C THR A 162 -8.49 12.92 -45.27
N ARG A 163 -9.55 12.70 -44.49
CA ARG A 163 -9.90 13.49 -43.31
C ARG A 163 -8.63 13.87 -42.57
N GLN A 164 -8.40 15.17 -42.46
CA GLN A 164 -7.45 15.77 -41.56
C GLN A 164 -7.90 15.43 -40.13
N VAL A 165 -7.57 14.22 -39.67
CA VAL A 165 -7.78 13.80 -38.29
C VAL A 165 -6.68 14.49 -37.51
N SER A 166 -6.94 15.74 -37.11
CA SER A 166 -6.47 16.22 -35.81
C SER A 166 -6.82 15.11 -34.83
N VAL A 167 -5.84 14.31 -34.42
CA VAL A 167 -6.05 13.32 -33.37
C VAL A 167 -6.48 14.15 -32.17
N ASP A 168 -7.77 14.08 -31.82
CA ASP A 168 -8.39 14.76 -30.68
C ASP A 168 -7.85 14.12 -29.39
N TRP A 169 -6.56 14.32 -29.14
CA TRP A 169 -5.81 13.69 -28.08
C TRP A 169 -5.79 14.60 -26.86
N ASP A 170 -6.61 14.25 -25.88
CA ASP A 170 -6.75 15.02 -24.66
C ASP A 170 -5.45 15.00 -23.83
N SER A 171 -4.79 16.16 -23.80
CA SER A 171 -3.59 16.43 -23.02
C SER A 171 -3.85 17.32 -21.80
N SER A 172 -5.11 17.56 -21.47
CA SER A 172 -5.51 18.40 -20.33
C SER A 172 -5.34 17.69 -18.98
N LEU A 173 -5.26 18.48 -17.91
CA LEU A 173 -5.11 17.96 -16.56
C LEU A 173 -6.49 17.66 -15.94
N HIS A 174 -6.73 16.39 -15.63
CA HIS A 174 -7.97 15.93 -14.98
C HIS A 174 -7.75 15.69 -13.49
N LEU A 175 -8.13 16.67 -12.67
CA LEU A 175 -8.11 16.58 -11.21
C LEU A 175 -9.52 16.37 -10.65
N PRO A 176 -9.65 15.78 -9.46
CA PRO A 176 -10.95 15.64 -8.83
C PRO A 176 -11.45 16.97 -8.26
N LEU A 177 -12.77 17.10 -8.13
CA LEU A 177 -13.46 18.34 -7.73
C LEU A 177 -13.08 18.91 -6.35
N TRP A 178 -12.43 18.13 -5.50
CA TRP A 178 -11.97 18.58 -4.16
C TRP A 178 -10.56 19.19 -4.17
N VAL A 179 -9.86 19.16 -5.30
CA VAL A 179 -8.64 19.94 -5.50
C VAL A 179 -9.04 21.33 -5.98
N SER A 180 -8.53 22.38 -5.34
CA SER A 180 -8.94 23.75 -5.69
C SER A 180 -8.40 24.16 -7.05
N GLU A 181 -9.12 25.05 -7.75
CA GLU A 181 -8.65 25.62 -9.02
C GLU A 181 -7.32 26.36 -8.89
N THR A 182 -7.04 26.94 -7.71
CA THR A 182 -5.74 27.55 -7.40
C THR A 182 -4.62 26.51 -7.35
N GLU A 183 -4.86 25.36 -6.73
CA GLU A 183 -3.89 24.25 -6.69
C GLU A 183 -3.70 23.66 -8.09
N LYS A 184 -4.79 23.53 -8.85
CA LYS A 184 -4.75 23.09 -10.26
C LYS A 184 -3.89 24.02 -11.13
N ALA A 185 -4.09 25.33 -11.05
CA ALA A 185 -3.32 26.29 -11.85
C ALA A 185 -1.81 26.20 -11.59
N VAL A 186 -1.41 26.07 -10.31
CA VAL A 186 0.00 25.91 -9.94
C VAL A 186 0.56 24.58 -10.47
N ILE A 187 -0.22 23.50 -10.42
CA ILE A 187 0.18 22.23 -11.02
C ILE A 187 0.35 22.39 -12.55
N GLU A 188 -0.57 23.10 -13.21
CA GLU A 188 -0.53 23.36 -14.65
C GLU A 188 0.73 24.09 -15.09
N ASP A 189 1.19 25.08 -14.32
CA ASP A 189 2.43 25.81 -14.58
C ASP A 189 3.69 24.91 -14.59
N HIS A 190 3.66 23.78 -13.87
CA HIS A 190 4.77 22.82 -13.81
C HIS A 190 4.72 21.73 -14.88
N LEU A 191 3.59 21.55 -15.57
CA LEU A 191 3.41 20.40 -16.46
C LEU A 191 4.34 20.40 -17.67
N GLU A 192 4.66 21.57 -18.23
CA GLU A 192 5.59 21.66 -19.37
C GLU A 192 6.99 21.18 -18.97
N GLU A 193 7.46 21.58 -17.79
CA GLU A 193 8.74 21.16 -17.24
C GLU A 193 8.78 19.64 -17.01
N TRP A 194 7.75 19.07 -16.38
CA TRP A 194 7.70 17.63 -16.15
C TRP A 194 7.58 16.81 -17.44
N THR A 195 6.89 17.35 -18.45
CA THR A 195 6.85 16.73 -19.79
C THR A 195 8.25 16.68 -20.39
N ARG A 196 9.00 17.79 -20.35
CA ARG A 196 10.40 17.82 -20.80
C ARG A 196 11.29 16.86 -20.01
N GLN A 197 11.09 16.72 -18.71
CA GLN A 197 11.83 15.77 -17.87
C GLN A 197 11.54 14.32 -18.26
N LEU A 198 10.29 13.99 -18.59
CA LEU A 198 9.93 12.67 -19.10
C LEU A 198 10.63 12.41 -20.45
N ASP A 199 10.55 13.35 -21.39
CA ASP A 199 11.17 13.22 -22.71
C ASP A 199 12.69 13.01 -22.59
N ALA A 200 13.34 13.76 -21.68
CA ALA A 200 14.77 13.64 -21.40
C ALA A 200 15.15 12.37 -20.61
N SER A 201 14.19 11.66 -19.99
CA SER A 201 14.47 10.47 -19.18
C SER A 201 14.81 9.23 -20.00
N GLY A 202 14.64 9.27 -21.32
CA GLY A 202 14.81 8.12 -22.21
C GLY A 202 13.68 7.10 -22.12
N ALA A 203 12.50 7.53 -21.65
CA ALA A 203 11.30 6.70 -21.68
C ALA A 203 10.93 6.34 -23.12
N ASP A 204 10.54 5.08 -23.35
CA ASP A 204 10.10 4.61 -24.67
C ASP A 204 8.65 5.04 -24.96
N ILE A 205 8.50 6.31 -25.33
CA ILE A 205 7.21 6.93 -25.66
C ILE A 205 6.63 6.32 -26.94
N ALA A 206 7.48 5.93 -27.89
CA ALA A 206 7.04 5.29 -29.14
C ALA A 206 6.32 3.98 -28.88
N SER A 207 6.87 3.13 -28.01
CA SER A 207 6.20 1.91 -27.58
C SER A 207 4.86 2.22 -26.91
N LEU A 208 4.82 3.15 -25.95
CA LEU A 208 3.57 3.53 -25.27
C LEU A 208 2.49 4.05 -26.23
N ALA A 209 2.88 4.90 -27.19
CA ALA A 209 1.99 5.42 -28.21
C ALA A 209 1.39 4.32 -29.11
N SER A 210 2.10 3.20 -29.31
CA SER A 210 1.58 2.06 -30.08
C SER A 210 0.47 1.29 -29.35
N PHE A 211 0.50 1.27 -28.01
CA PHE A 211 -0.49 0.55 -27.19
C PHE A 211 -1.66 1.44 -26.76
N LEU A 212 -1.43 2.75 -26.57
CA LEU A 212 -2.47 3.69 -26.16
C LEU A 212 -3.16 4.30 -27.37
N LYS A 213 -4.34 3.76 -27.71
CA LYS A 213 -5.19 4.30 -28.78
C LYS A 213 -6.03 5.50 -28.35
N LYS A 214 -6.18 5.70 -27.04
CA LYS A 214 -6.98 6.75 -26.39
C LYS A 214 -6.17 7.37 -25.25
N PRO A 215 -6.38 8.65 -24.90
CA PRO A 215 -5.64 9.31 -23.83
C PRO A 215 -5.95 8.67 -22.47
N LEU A 216 -4.99 8.66 -21.55
CA LEU A 216 -5.21 8.16 -20.19
C LEU A 216 -6.07 9.16 -19.40
N ARG A 217 -7.08 8.68 -18.67
CA ARG A 217 -7.89 9.54 -17.79
C ARG A 217 -8.20 8.90 -16.44
N PRO A 218 -7.92 9.57 -15.31
CA PRO A 218 -8.26 9.06 -14.00
C PRO A 218 -9.76 9.18 -13.71
N LEU A 219 -10.30 8.17 -13.02
CA LEU A 219 -11.66 8.16 -12.46
C LEU A 219 -11.59 7.77 -10.98
N TRP A 220 -12.39 8.39 -10.12
CA TRP A 220 -12.26 8.19 -8.66
C TRP A 220 -13.46 7.46 -8.07
N ILE A 221 -13.20 6.33 -7.43
CA ILE A 221 -14.21 5.48 -6.79
C ILE A 221 -13.85 5.26 -5.32
N SER A 222 -14.85 5.36 -4.46
CA SER A 222 -14.74 5.14 -3.01
C SER A 222 -16.04 4.53 -2.52
N GLN A 223 -16.08 4.03 -1.28
CA GLN A 223 -17.31 3.48 -0.69
C GLN A 223 -18.50 4.46 -0.62
N LYS A 224 -18.27 5.78 -0.77
CA LYS A 224 -19.34 6.79 -0.83
C LYS A 224 -19.82 7.11 -2.25
N THR A 225 -19.16 6.56 -3.27
CA THR A 225 -19.51 6.81 -4.67
C THR A 225 -20.75 5.99 -4.99
N VAL A 226 -21.85 6.66 -5.35
CA VAL A 226 -23.06 6.00 -5.84
C VAL A 226 -22.86 5.72 -7.33
N ILE A 227 -22.42 4.52 -7.66
CA ILE A 227 -22.36 4.04 -9.04
C ILE A 227 -23.76 3.47 -9.32
N TRP A 228 -24.54 4.13 -10.17
CA TRP A 228 -25.91 3.72 -10.48
C TRP A 228 -25.87 2.34 -11.16
N LEU A 229 -26.38 1.32 -10.47
CA LEU A 229 -26.32 -0.10 -10.83
C LEU A 229 -26.98 -0.49 -12.17
N ASN A 230 -27.57 0.45 -12.92
CA ASN A 230 -28.41 0.10 -14.05
C ASN A 230 -27.72 0.17 -15.42
N GLU A 231 -26.62 0.93 -15.57
CA GLU A 231 -25.84 0.98 -16.82
C GLU A 231 -24.39 1.34 -16.49
N VAL A 232 -23.60 0.38 -15.99
CA VAL A 232 -22.14 0.58 -15.92
C VAL A 232 -21.65 0.69 -17.36
N PRO A 233 -21.11 1.85 -17.80
CA PRO A 233 -20.65 1.99 -19.16
C PRO A 233 -19.56 0.95 -19.43
N ASP A 234 -19.65 0.32 -20.59
CA ASP A 234 -18.54 -0.50 -21.05
C ASP A 234 -17.30 0.39 -21.16
N HIS A 235 -16.18 -0.05 -20.59
CA HIS A 235 -14.92 0.69 -20.61
C HIS A 235 -14.47 1.10 -22.02
N ASP A 236 -14.85 0.31 -23.04
CA ASP A 236 -14.58 0.59 -24.44
C ASP A 236 -15.41 1.75 -25.02
N SER A 237 -16.52 2.13 -24.37
CA SER A 237 -17.40 3.21 -24.82
C SER A 237 -16.83 4.60 -24.57
N TRP A 238 -15.87 4.74 -23.66
CA TRP A 238 -15.24 6.03 -23.37
C TRP A 238 -14.27 6.45 -24.47
N ASP A 239 -14.14 7.75 -24.68
CA ASP A 239 -13.17 8.39 -25.59
C ASP A 239 -11.74 8.38 -25.03
N PHE A 240 -11.56 7.93 -23.78
CA PHE A 240 -10.29 7.80 -23.08
C PHE A 240 -10.03 6.36 -22.57
N THR A 241 -8.78 6.05 -22.24
CA THR A 241 -8.38 4.85 -21.50
C THR A 241 -8.49 5.11 -19.98
N PRO A 242 -9.44 4.49 -19.27
CA PRO A 242 -9.71 4.76 -17.86
C PRO A 242 -8.62 4.20 -16.94
N ILE A 243 -8.20 5.04 -15.99
CA ILE A 243 -7.43 4.64 -14.81
C ILE A 243 -8.34 4.80 -13.60
N ILE A 244 -8.99 3.71 -13.20
CA ILE A 244 -10.00 3.70 -12.13
C ILE A 244 -9.28 3.62 -10.78
N LEU A 245 -9.30 4.72 -10.03
CA LEU A 245 -8.64 4.90 -8.74
C LEU A 245 -9.62 4.55 -7.61
N VAL A 246 -9.40 3.40 -6.98
CA VAL A 246 -10.26 2.88 -5.92
C VAL A 246 -9.62 3.13 -4.56
N SER A 247 -10.18 4.07 -3.80
CA SER A 247 -9.87 4.22 -2.38
C SER A 247 -10.64 3.17 -1.59
N ALA A 248 -9.94 2.13 -1.13
CA ALA A 248 -10.54 0.95 -0.52
C ALA A 248 -11.30 1.29 0.77
N SER A 249 -10.71 2.14 1.62
CA SER A 249 -11.24 2.41 2.96
C SER A 249 -12.34 3.47 3.00
N SER A 250 -13.32 3.23 3.88
CA SER A 250 -14.34 4.21 4.24
C SER A 250 -13.74 5.47 4.87
N SER A 251 -14.11 6.65 4.34
CA SER A 251 -13.68 7.96 4.86
C SER A 251 -14.47 8.45 6.08
N SER A 252 -15.24 7.58 6.74
CA SER A 252 -16.09 7.99 7.86
C SER A 252 -15.25 8.62 8.98
N ALA A 253 -15.66 9.81 9.39
CA ALA A 253 -15.01 10.55 10.45
C ALA A 253 -15.34 10.01 11.84
N LEU A 254 -16.27 9.06 11.98
CA LEU A 254 -16.66 8.46 13.25
C LEU A 254 -16.00 7.09 13.42
N ILE A 255 -15.58 6.78 14.65
CA ILE A 255 -15.14 5.41 15.00
C ILE A 255 -16.37 4.52 14.82
N GLN A 256 -16.30 3.61 13.86
CA GLN A 256 -17.37 2.62 13.68
C GLN A 256 -17.07 1.47 14.64
N HIS A 257 -17.78 1.47 15.77
CA HIS A 257 -17.87 0.30 16.62
C HIS A 257 -18.74 -0.73 15.91
N LYS A 258 -18.14 -1.84 15.52
CA LYS A 258 -18.81 -2.96 14.87
C LYS A 258 -18.93 -4.08 15.89
N SER A 259 -20.07 -4.76 15.90
CA SER A 259 -20.28 -5.96 16.68
C SER A 259 -20.51 -7.12 15.71
N VAL A 260 -19.69 -8.16 15.82
CA VAL A 260 -20.05 -9.49 15.32
C VAL A 260 -20.61 -10.23 16.54
N SER A 261 -21.57 -11.14 16.37
CA SER A 261 -22.41 -11.75 17.42
C SER A 261 -21.74 -12.14 18.74
N GLU A 262 -20.42 -12.31 18.79
CA GLU A 262 -19.64 -12.67 19.98
C GLU A 262 -18.69 -11.56 20.50
N PHE A 263 -18.24 -10.60 19.66
CA PHE A 263 -17.25 -9.58 20.06
C PHE A 263 -17.39 -8.25 19.29
N SER A 264 -17.06 -7.14 19.96
CA SER A 264 -16.95 -5.83 19.33
C SER A 264 -15.52 -5.54 18.84
N TRP A 265 -15.42 -4.79 17.75
CA TRP A 265 -14.16 -4.33 17.18
C TRP A 265 -14.32 -2.94 16.57
N ASN A 266 -13.20 -2.24 16.39
CA ASN A 266 -13.18 -0.87 15.90
C ASN A 266 -12.64 -0.85 14.48
N TYR A 267 -13.42 -0.32 13.55
CA TYR A 267 -12.95 -0.14 12.17
C TYR A 267 -11.84 0.91 12.09
N ILE A 268 -10.82 0.60 11.30
CA ILE A 268 -9.60 1.40 11.11
C ILE A 268 -9.49 1.75 9.62
N PRO A 269 -9.84 2.99 9.24
CA PRO A 269 -9.63 3.47 7.87
C PRO A 269 -8.15 3.45 7.51
N GLY A 270 -7.83 2.85 6.37
CA GLY A 270 -6.45 2.75 5.88
C GLY A 270 -5.59 1.80 6.69
N ALA A 271 -6.18 0.72 7.21
CA ALA A 271 -5.50 -0.26 8.05
C ALA A 271 -4.28 -0.92 7.39
N GLY A 272 -4.22 -1.00 6.05
CA GLY A 272 -3.04 -1.50 5.33
C GLY A 272 -1.82 -0.58 5.38
N ASP A 273 -1.95 0.63 5.93
CA ASP A 273 -0.87 1.62 6.03
C ASP A 273 -0.11 1.51 7.37
N ASP A 274 1.16 1.94 7.41
CA ASP A 274 2.13 1.67 8.49
C ASP A 274 2.05 0.23 9.04
N GLU A 275 2.05 -0.77 8.16
CA GLU A 275 2.05 -2.20 8.53
C GLU A 275 3.17 -2.56 9.52
N GLU A 276 4.29 -1.83 9.48
CA GLU A 276 5.42 -2.00 10.40
C GLU A 276 5.03 -1.77 11.87
N SER A 277 3.95 -1.02 12.12
CA SER A 277 3.46 -0.70 13.46
C SER A 277 2.58 -1.77 14.09
N TRP A 278 1.97 -2.67 13.28
CA TRP A 278 0.96 -3.61 13.76
C TRP A 278 1.06 -5.02 13.18
N ALA A 279 1.59 -5.23 11.97
CA ALA A 279 1.53 -6.49 11.24
C ALA A 279 2.46 -7.58 11.79
N ARG A 280 3.49 -7.21 12.57
CA ARG A 280 4.39 -8.15 13.27
C ARG A 280 5.02 -9.21 12.34
N GLY A 281 5.36 -8.82 11.12
CA GLY A 281 5.95 -9.71 10.11
C GLY A 281 4.94 -10.47 9.24
N LEU A 282 3.64 -10.32 9.50
CA LEU A 282 2.59 -10.81 8.60
C LEU A 282 2.63 -10.02 7.29
N SER A 283 2.71 -10.72 6.16
CA SER A 283 2.63 -10.12 4.83
C SER A 283 1.20 -10.19 4.27
N PRO A 284 0.83 -9.34 3.29
CA PRO A 284 -0.48 -9.42 2.64
C PRO A 284 -0.80 -10.82 2.08
N SER A 285 0.18 -11.47 1.44
CA SER A 285 0.02 -12.81 0.88
C SER A 285 -0.27 -13.87 1.96
N LEU A 286 0.43 -13.80 3.10
CA LEU A 286 0.19 -14.71 4.22
C LEU A 286 -1.17 -14.44 4.87
N PHE A 287 -1.56 -13.18 5.01
CA PHE A 287 -2.89 -12.83 5.49
C PHE A 287 -3.96 -13.46 4.59
N TRP A 288 -3.89 -13.29 3.27
CA TRP A 288 -4.90 -13.81 2.35
C TRP A 288 -4.95 -15.34 2.28
N ASN A 289 -3.81 -16.02 2.43
CA ASN A 289 -3.77 -17.48 2.54
C ASN A 289 -4.47 -18.02 3.81
N HIS A 290 -4.58 -17.20 4.86
CA HIS A 290 -5.15 -17.57 6.16
C HIS A 290 -6.30 -16.65 6.59
N ALA A 291 -6.90 -15.89 5.66
CA ALA A 291 -7.79 -14.78 6.01
C ALA A 291 -8.98 -15.26 6.84
N TYR A 292 -9.66 -16.31 6.38
CA TYR A 292 -10.81 -16.87 7.08
C TYR A 292 -10.47 -17.29 8.53
N GLU A 293 -9.36 -17.99 8.71
CA GLU A 293 -8.90 -18.48 10.02
C GLU A 293 -8.56 -17.33 11.00
N LEU A 294 -7.94 -16.26 10.49
CA LEU A 294 -7.53 -15.10 11.26
C LEU A 294 -8.73 -14.22 11.65
N ILE A 295 -9.67 -14.06 10.72
CA ILE A 295 -10.84 -13.19 10.88
C ILE A 295 -11.92 -13.83 11.75
N SER A 296 -12.05 -15.16 11.69
CA SER A 296 -12.96 -15.93 12.55
C SER A 296 -12.41 -16.16 13.95
N SER A 297 -11.16 -15.76 14.22
CA SER A 297 -10.54 -15.92 15.54
C SER A 297 -10.95 -14.83 16.52
N VAL A 298 -10.93 -15.16 17.82
CA VAL A 298 -11.11 -14.20 18.91
C VAL A 298 -9.90 -13.25 18.97
N PRO A 299 -10.06 -11.95 19.31
CA PRO A 299 -8.96 -10.97 19.35
C PRO A 299 -7.71 -11.44 20.11
N ASP A 300 -7.89 -12.15 21.23
CA ASP A 300 -6.78 -12.67 22.05
C ASP A 300 -5.98 -13.76 21.33
N LEU A 301 -6.68 -14.68 20.65
CA LEU A 301 -6.07 -15.78 19.91
C LEU A 301 -5.49 -15.33 18.56
N CYS A 302 -6.00 -14.24 17.98
CA CYS A 302 -5.56 -13.71 16.69
C CYS A 302 -4.05 -13.42 16.68
N ASN A 303 -3.53 -12.82 17.76
CA ASN A 303 -2.10 -12.52 17.88
C ASN A 303 -1.24 -13.79 17.90
N GLN A 304 -1.70 -14.84 18.59
CA GLN A 304 -1.00 -16.11 18.68
C GLN A 304 -0.97 -16.82 17.33
N LYS A 305 -2.13 -16.86 16.65
CA LYS A 305 -2.22 -17.42 15.29
C LYS A 305 -1.32 -16.71 14.29
N VAL A 306 -1.28 -15.38 14.32
CA VAL A 306 -0.37 -14.64 13.43
C VAL A 306 1.08 -14.98 13.73
N ALA A 307 1.49 -15.04 15.00
CA ALA A 307 2.85 -15.44 15.36
C ALA A 307 3.18 -16.85 14.85
N ASP A 308 2.26 -17.81 15.00
CA ASP A 308 2.44 -19.18 14.51
C ASP A 308 2.56 -19.23 12.97
N ILE A 309 1.73 -18.47 12.24
CA ILE A 309 1.76 -18.40 10.78
C ILE A 309 3.08 -17.80 10.28
N VAL A 310 3.49 -16.66 10.87
CA VAL A 310 4.72 -15.96 10.50
C VAL A 310 5.94 -16.83 10.79
N GLU A 311 5.96 -17.53 11.93
CA GLU A 311 7.07 -18.42 12.27
C GLU A 311 7.13 -19.65 11.36
N LYS A 312 5.98 -20.25 11.03
CA LYS A 312 5.92 -21.35 10.05
C LYS A 312 6.46 -20.93 8.68
N ASP A 313 6.05 -19.76 8.19
CA ASP A 313 6.56 -19.20 6.94
C ASP A 313 8.08 -18.93 7.01
N ARG A 314 8.57 -18.35 8.12
CA ARG A 314 10.00 -18.10 8.34
C ARG A 314 10.81 -19.40 8.29
N VAL A 315 10.36 -20.45 8.98
CA VAL A 315 11.02 -21.77 8.98
C VAL A 315 11.01 -22.39 7.59
N TYR A 316 9.88 -22.32 6.89
CA TYR A 316 9.74 -22.81 5.53
C TYR A 316 10.71 -22.13 4.55
N ARG A 317 10.87 -20.80 4.64
CA ARG A 317 11.84 -20.03 3.85
C ARG A 317 13.28 -20.40 4.20
N ALA A 318 13.59 -20.54 5.49
CA ALA A 318 14.92 -20.92 5.96
C ALA A 318 15.35 -22.30 5.43
N GLN A 319 14.44 -23.29 5.45
CA GLN A 319 14.70 -24.63 4.91
C GLN A 319 15.01 -24.64 3.41
N ARG A 320 14.57 -23.61 2.68
CA ARG A 320 14.81 -23.44 1.24
C ARG A 320 15.99 -22.53 0.92
N GLY A 321 16.78 -22.15 1.92
CA GLY A 321 17.91 -21.23 1.76
C GLY A 321 17.50 -19.80 1.38
N GLN A 322 16.24 -19.44 1.59
CA GLN A 322 15.75 -18.08 1.35
C GLN A 322 16.02 -17.18 2.55
N ASN A 323 16.08 -15.87 2.32
CA ASN A 323 16.25 -14.89 3.39
C ASN A 323 15.13 -15.00 4.43
N ALA A 324 15.52 -15.34 5.66
CA ALA A 324 14.62 -15.57 6.79
C ALA A 324 15.21 -14.88 8.05
N PRO A 325 15.12 -13.54 8.15
CA PRO A 325 15.68 -12.80 9.27
C PRO A 325 15.03 -13.26 10.59
N GLN A 326 15.85 -13.49 11.61
CA GLN A 326 15.37 -13.83 12.94
C GLN A 326 14.84 -12.57 13.64
N VAL A 327 13.69 -12.70 14.33
CA VAL A 327 13.16 -11.62 15.15
C VAL A 327 14.05 -11.48 16.39
N THR A 328 14.90 -10.46 16.39
CA THR A 328 15.72 -10.14 17.57
C THR A 328 14.85 -9.42 18.59
N VAL A 329 14.42 -10.13 19.63
CA VAL A 329 13.77 -9.47 20.79
C VAL A 329 14.87 -8.77 21.58
N LYS A 330 14.95 -7.44 21.47
CA LYS A 330 15.78 -6.67 22.41
C LYS A 330 15.17 -6.83 23.79
N ALA A 331 15.92 -7.43 24.72
CA ALA A 331 15.54 -7.46 26.12
C ALA A 331 15.20 -6.02 26.58
N PRO A 332 14.12 -5.80 27.35
CA PRO A 332 13.91 -4.51 27.99
C PRO A 332 15.18 -4.17 28.76
N LYS A 333 15.72 -2.95 28.58
CA LYS A 333 16.85 -2.46 29.37
C LYS A 333 16.44 -2.50 30.85
N LEU A 334 16.78 -3.58 31.54
CA LEU A 334 16.85 -3.58 32.98
C LEU A 334 17.95 -2.60 33.33
N LEU A 335 17.58 -1.56 34.07
CA LEU A 335 18.49 -0.58 34.61
C LEU A 335 19.54 -1.36 35.43
N GLU A 336 20.81 -1.31 35.02
CA GLU A 336 21.92 -1.81 35.80
C GLU A 336 22.00 -1.02 37.11
N THR A 337 21.60 -1.64 38.20
CA THR A 337 22.14 -1.28 39.52
C THR A 337 22.47 -2.56 40.27
N SER A 338 23.75 -2.93 40.14
CA SER A 338 24.61 -3.61 41.12
C SER A 338 24.02 -4.75 41.97
N VAL A 339 24.57 -5.94 41.73
CA VAL A 339 24.55 -7.11 42.62
C VAL A 339 24.80 -6.71 44.08
N ARG A 340 23.83 -6.97 44.97
CA ARG A 340 24.08 -7.39 46.35
C ARG A 340 23.10 -8.48 46.73
N ILE A 341 23.63 -9.69 46.85
CA ILE A 341 23.02 -10.83 47.51
C ILE A 341 22.83 -10.45 48.99
N LEU A 342 21.58 -10.36 49.45
CA LEU A 342 21.22 -10.45 50.86
C LEU A 342 19.89 -11.23 50.95
N HIS A 343 19.89 -12.25 51.80
CA HIS A 343 18.75 -13.09 52.15
C HIS A 343 17.52 -12.26 52.56
N GLY A 344 16.33 -12.63 52.07
CA GLY A 344 15.05 -12.10 52.54
C GLY A 344 13.93 -12.27 51.50
N GLU A 345 13.10 -13.29 51.74
CA GLU A 345 11.78 -13.64 51.18
C GLU A 345 11.16 -12.79 50.05
N LEU A 346 10.90 -13.44 48.90
CA LEU A 346 9.91 -12.99 47.90
C LEU A 346 8.60 -13.79 48.09
N PRO A 347 7.41 -13.17 47.94
CA PRO A 347 6.14 -13.88 48.02
C PRO A 347 5.92 -14.80 46.81
N GLN A 348 5.29 -15.94 47.08
CA GLN A 348 5.03 -17.05 46.18
C GLN A 348 4.34 -16.65 44.87
N LEU A 349 4.94 -17.04 43.75
CA LEU A 349 4.26 -17.30 42.49
C LEU A 349 4.53 -18.78 42.16
N SER A 350 3.77 -19.65 42.81
CA SER A 350 3.74 -21.08 42.57
C SER A 350 3.06 -21.34 41.23
N ASP A 351 3.85 -21.73 40.23
CA ASP A 351 3.61 -22.92 39.39
C ASP A 351 4.59 -22.97 38.21
N ILE A 352 5.88 -23.16 38.51
CA ILE A 352 6.86 -23.72 37.56
C ILE A 352 7.79 -24.65 38.35
N SER A 353 7.23 -25.73 38.90
CA SER A 353 8.03 -26.87 39.35
C SER A 353 7.85 -27.98 38.33
N ASN A 354 8.82 -28.09 37.41
CA ASN A 354 9.42 -29.32 36.88
C ASN A 354 10.13 -28.98 35.56
N MET A 355 11.28 -28.31 35.65
CA MET A 355 12.22 -28.22 34.52
C MET A 355 13.46 -29.04 34.85
N GLU A 356 13.56 -30.23 34.26
CA GLU A 356 14.83 -30.92 34.11
C GLU A 356 15.64 -30.23 33.01
N ILE A 357 16.80 -29.69 33.37
CA ILE A 357 17.76 -29.13 32.42
C ILE A 357 18.66 -30.28 31.97
N ASP A 358 18.39 -30.85 30.80
CA ASP A 358 19.28 -31.85 30.20
C ASP A 358 20.50 -31.16 29.58
N LYS A 359 21.61 -31.15 30.32
CA LYS A 359 22.90 -30.65 29.84
C LYS A 359 23.62 -31.75 29.06
N LYS A 360 23.30 -31.89 27.76
CA LYS A 360 24.20 -32.58 26.82
C LYS A 360 25.22 -31.58 26.27
N SER A 361 26.44 -31.64 26.81
CA SER A 361 27.59 -30.92 26.29
C SER A 361 28.07 -31.54 24.97
N CYS A 362 28.09 -30.77 23.89
CA CYS A 362 28.98 -30.99 22.77
C CYS A 362 29.91 -29.78 22.67
N GLY A 363 31.22 -30.03 22.65
CA GLY A 363 32.24 -28.98 22.69
C GLY A 363 32.34 -28.21 21.37
N GLY A 364 32.73 -26.93 21.48
CA GLY A 364 33.09 -26.06 20.36
C GLY A 364 32.03 -25.01 20.05
N ASP A 365 32.20 -23.83 20.65
CA ASP A 365 31.64 -22.51 20.33
C ASP A 365 30.18 -22.41 19.84
N GLY A 366 29.28 -22.10 20.78
CA GLY A 366 27.86 -21.84 20.54
C GLY A 366 26.97 -22.69 21.44
N ALA A 367 26.72 -22.24 22.68
CA ALA A 367 25.81 -22.94 23.57
C ALA A 367 24.36 -22.75 23.07
N ILE A 368 23.82 -23.79 22.43
CA ILE A 368 22.40 -23.88 22.07
C ILE A 368 21.65 -24.52 23.23
N SER A 369 20.72 -23.77 23.83
CA SER A 369 19.86 -24.22 24.93
C SER A 369 18.42 -24.37 24.44
N TRP A 370 17.76 -25.46 24.78
CA TRP A 370 16.39 -25.73 24.37
C TRP A 370 15.39 -25.33 25.46
N LEU A 371 14.32 -24.64 25.08
CA LEU A 371 13.22 -24.24 25.96
C LEU A 371 12.20 -25.39 26.08
N GLY A 372 12.53 -26.42 26.86
CA GLY A 372 11.63 -27.53 27.17
C GLY A 372 11.01 -28.17 25.90
N SER A 373 9.72 -28.49 25.95
CA SER A 373 8.96 -29.12 24.84
C SER A 373 8.53 -28.16 23.72
N THR A 374 8.94 -26.89 23.76
CA THR A 374 8.45 -25.86 22.83
C THR A 374 9.15 -25.86 21.47
N ASN A 375 10.09 -26.78 21.23
CA ASN A 375 10.96 -26.81 20.03
C ASN A 375 11.69 -25.48 19.73
N LEU A 376 11.80 -24.59 20.72
CA LEU A 376 12.55 -23.35 20.63
C LEU A 376 13.99 -23.58 21.11
N ALA A 377 14.94 -23.23 20.25
CA ALA A 377 16.37 -23.21 20.54
C ALA A 377 16.86 -21.76 20.74
N LEU A 378 17.52 -21.52 21.87
CA LEU A 378 18.22 -20.28 22.19
C LEU A 378 19.71 -20.48 21.93
N GLY A 379 20.27 -19.72 20.99
CA GLY A 379 21.72 -19.66 20.77
C GLY A 379 22.30 -18.35 21.30
N THR A 380 23.50 -18.40 21.88
CA THR A 380 24.27 -17.21 22.20
C THR A 380 24.89 -16.64 20.92
N SER A 381 24.48 -15.43 20.53
CA SER A 381 25.13 -14.67 19.45
C SER A 381 26.51 -14.21 19.90
N GLN A 382 27.59 -14.70 19.27
CA GLN A 382 28.87 -14.02 19.34
C GLN A 382 28.75 -12.72 18.54
N LEU A 383 28.86 -11.58 19.22
CA LEU A 383 29.12 -10.30 18.55
C LEU A 383 30.48 -10.45 17.85
N GLY A 384 30.49 -10.49 16.52
CA GLY A 384 31.72 -10.37 15.75
C GLY A 384 32.35 -9.02 16.05
N THR A 385 33.47 -9.02 16.78
CA THR A 385 34.38 -7.89 16.83
C THR A 385 34.96 -7.71 15.43
N LEU A 386 34.68 -6.55 14.84
CA LEU A 386 35.40 -6.05 13.67
C LEU A 386 36.86 -5.84 14.06
N ASP A 387 37.76 -6.54 13.39
CA ASP A 387 39.15 -6.10 13.14
C ASP A 387 39.33 -5.93 11.62
#